data_AF-A0A935QXN0-F1
#
_entry.id   AF-A0A935QXN0-F1
#
_cell.length_a   1.000
_cell.length_b   1.000
_cell.length_c   1.000
_cell.angle_alpha   90.00
_cell.angle_beta   90.00
_cell.angle_gamma   90.00
#
_symmetry.space_group_name_H-M   'P 1'
#
loop_
_entity.id
_entity.type
_entity.pdbx_description
1 polymer ?
#
loop_
_entity_poly.entity_id
_entity_poly.type
_entity_poly.pdbx_seq_one_letter_code
_entity_poly.pdbx_strand_id
1 'polypeptide(L)'
;MKTSPLHATFEALGATLGDWGGGVIPRGFGALQTEVDAARSGAMIVDLSPLGVLELEGADTPRFCNSMFTNNIRDLSEGGGNHNALTDKQGRIFGMLDAYLIRRDLLLAVMDGSDVTEVSETLDRYIIMDPIELRDRSDSLGVLTVQGPRAEEILRAAGIPVPERVHTAWGGGLVARADRTGLGGFDLVIAAEHFAEAWAALTAAGATAAGTDALDALRILRGLPRWPQDMPERAFIHELGIRERVCNFNKGCYIGQEIINRMDTMGKVNKRLTALVSDEAAPGAEVLRGEKVVGVITSVARVDGRVVSIGVLRKEAGEPGDAVEIKIDERLVSATISPLPVPRAAGRAPKRRVVWGCVGGATSAAPPPEGSIGGRDRRSTVVRPPGAAADPRAPPASRSPAPRGRQGRSLPI
;
A
#
# COMPACT_ATOMS: atom_id res chain seq x y z
N MET A 1 -0.44 -22.67 11.36
CA MET A 1 -1.02 -21.32 11.22
C MET A 1 -0.68 -20.53 12.45
N LYS A 2 -0.21 -19.29 12.28
CA LYS A 2 0.16 -18.41 13.39
C LYS A 2 -1.10 -17.79 14.00
N THR A 3 -1.24 -17.86 15.31
CA THR A 3 -2.35 -17.25 16.05
C THR A 3 -1.95 -15.85 16.49
N SER A 4 -2.85 -14.87 16.38
CA SER A 4 -2.59 -13.51 16.84
C SER A 4 -2.28 -13.43 18.35
N PRO A 5 -1.34 -12.57 18.79
CA PRO A 5 -1.20 -12.21 20.20
C PRO A 5 -2.47 -11.61 20.83
N LEU A 6 -3.41 -11.12 20.01
CA LEU A 6 -4.66 -10.50 20.41
C LEU A 6 -5.87 -11.40 20.25
N HIS A 7 -5.68 -12.71 20.03
CA HIS A 7 -6.76 -13.65 19.72
C HIS A 7 -7.93 -13.57 20.72
N ALA A 8 -7.65 -13.65 22.03
CA ALA A 8 -8.68 -13.55 23.07
C ALA A 8 -9.39 -12.19 23.08
N THR A 9 -8.66 -11.11 22.79
CA THR A 9 -9.23 -9.75 22.65
C THR A 9 -10.22 -9.72 21.48
N PHE A 10 -9.88 -10.34 20.35
CA PHE A 10 -10.75 -10.37 19.18
C PHE A 10 -11.99 -11.24 19.37
N GLU A 11 -11.86 -12.38 20.06
CA GLU A 11 -13.03 -13.17 20.46
C GLU A 11 -13.96 -12.36 21.35
N ALA A 12 -13.42 -11.64 22.34
CA ALA A 12 -14.21 -10.78 23.22
C ALA A 12 -14.89 -9.61 22.48
N LEU A 13 -14.26 -9.10 21.41
CA LEU A 13 -14.82 -8.06 20.55
C LEU A 13 -15.82 -8.61 19.50
N GLY A 14 -16.07 -9.92 19.46
CA GLY A 14 -16.97 -10.54 18.50
C GLY A 14 -16.47 -10.50 17.06
N ALA A 15 -15.14 -10.49 16.86
CA ALA A 15 -14.53 -10.49 15.54
C ALA A 15 -14.87 -11.76 14.75
N THR A 16 -15.13 -11.62 13.46
CA THR A 16 -15.16 -12.76 12.53
C THR A 16 -13.73 -13.11 12.16
N LEU A 17 -13.19 -14.19 12.75
CA LEU A 17 -11.84 -14.66 12.48
C LEU A 17 -11.78 -15.53 11.21
N GLY A 18 -10.66 -15.48 10.49
CA GLY A 18 -10.44 -16.31 9.31
C GLY A 18 -8.98 -16.32 8.87
N ASP A 19 -8.66 -17.16 7.88
CA ASP A 19 -7.31 -17.23 7.33
C ASP A 19 -6.94 -15.92 6.61
N TRP A 20 -5.78 -15.39 6.94
CA TRP A 20 -5.11 -14.36 6.18
C TRP A 20 -3.60 -14.44 6.41
N GLY A 21 -2.82 -14.51 5.33
CA GLY A 21 -1.35 -14.48 5.40
C GLY A 21 -0.74 -15.63 6.20
N GLY A 22 -1.37 -16.82 6.19
CA GLY A 22 -0.90 -18.00 6.93
C GLY A 22 -1.23 -17.99 8.44
N GLY A 23 -2.01 -17.01 8.91
CA GLY A 23 -2.50 -16.93 10.27
C GLY A 23 -4.01 -16.76 10.36
N VAL A 24 -4.55 -16.91 11.57
CA VAL A 24 -5.98 -16.72 11.85
C VAL A 24 -6.18 -15.40 12.59
N ILE A 25 -6.73 -14.42 11.88
CA ILE A 25 -6.90 -13.03 12.35
C ILE A 25 -8.28 -12.47 11.95
N PRO A 26 -8.71 -11.31 12.48
CA PRO A 26 -10.00 -10.71 12.13
C PRO A 26 -10.15 -10.43 10.63
N ARG A 27 -11.14 -11.06 9.99
CA ARG A 27 -11.64 -10.66 8.65
C ARG A 27 -12.50 -9.40 8.74
N GLY A 28 -13.24 -9.24 9.83
CA GLY A 28 -14.04 -8.06 10.15
C GLY A 28 -14.56 -8.06 11.59
N PHE A 29 -15.01 -6.89 12.05
CA PHE A 29 -15.68 -6.65 13.34
C PHE A 29 -17.16 -6.26 13.16
N GLY A 30 -17.66 -6.24 11.92
CA GLY A 30 -19.05 -5.96 11.61
C GLY A 30 -19.30 -5.82 10.12
N ALA A 31 -20.12 -4.84 9.74
CA ALA A 31 -20.40 -4.56 8.34
C ALA A 31 -19.19 -3.92 7.65
N LEU A 32 -18.69 -4.55 6.57
CA LEU A 32 -17.55 -4.07 5.77
C LEU A 32 -17.62 -2.57 5.42
N GLN A 33 -18.81 -2.08 5.03
CA GLN A 33 -19.00 -0.66 4.69
C GLN A 33 -18.70 0.27 5.87
N THR A 34 -19.04 -0.14 7.09
CA THR A 34 -18.79 0.66 8.30
C THR A 34 -17.30 0.81 8.57
N GLU A 35 -16.54 -0.27 8.46
CA GLU A 35 -15.07 -0.26 8.63
C GLU A 35 -14.38 0.56 7.53
N VAL A 36 -14.82 0.41 6.28
CA VAL A 36 -14.31 1.20 5.14
C VAL A 36 -14.57 2.70 5.31
N ASP A 37 -15.75 3.08 5.81
CA ASP A 37 -16.09 4.49 6.04
C ASP A 37 -15.36 5.08 7.27
N ALA A 38 -15.11 4.27 8.30
CA ALA A 38 -14.25 4.62 9.43
C ALA A 38 -12.80 4.89 8.97
N ALA A 39 -12.23 4.04 8.12
CA ALA A 39 -10.90 4.24 7.56
C ALA A 39 -10.81 5.48 6.67
N ARG A 40 -11.84 5.78 5.88
CA ARG A 40 -11.86 6.94 4.95
C ARG A 40 -11.98 8.29 5.67
N SER A 41 -12.72 8.34 6.77
CA SER A 41 -13.00 9.57 7.51
C SER A 41 -12.12 9.75 8.75
N GLY A 42 -11.49 8.68 9.22
CA GLY A 42 -10.72 8.64 10.45
C GLY A 42 -9.46 7.80 10.32
N ALA A 43 -9.34 6.78 11.16
CA ALA A 43 -8.27 5.80 11.11
C ALA A 43 -8.81 4.46 11.59
N MET A 44 -8.42 3.40 10.90
CA MET A 44 -8.66 2.02 11.33
C MET A 44 -7.37 1.39 11.84
N ILE A 45 -7.49 0.45 12.77
CA ILE A 45 -6.40 -0.43 13.21
C ILE A 45 -6.71 -1.87 12.79
N VAL A 46 -5.73 -2.52 12.16
CA VAL A 46 -5.84 -3.91 11.69
C VAL A 46 -4.62 -4.69 12.18
N ASP A 47 -4.85 -5.91 12.64
CA ASP A 47 -3.79 -6.83 13.03
C ASP A 47 -3.22 -7.54 11.80
N LEU A 48 -1.90 -7.40 11.60
CA LEU A 48 -1.12 -8.08 10.57
C LEU A 48 0.02 -8.88 11.19
N SER A 49 -0.11 -9.33 12.45
CA SER A 49 0.85 -10.17 13.14
C SER A 49 1.25 -11.46 12.39
N PRO A 50 0.45 -12.04 11.46
CA PRO A 50 0.89 -13.17 10.66
C PRO A 50 2.02 -12.86 9.68
N LEU A 51 2.26 -11.59 9.32
CA LEU A 51 3.33 -11.22 8.40
C LEU A 51 4.70 -11.66 8.94
N GLY A 52 5.52 -12.20 8.03
CA GLY A 52 6.87 -12.59 8.36
C GLY A 52 7.78 -11.37 8.59
N VAL A 53 8.71 -11.49 9.53
CA VAL A 53 9.70 -10.45 9.82
C VAL A 53 11.09 -11.07 9.80
N LEU A 54 11.93 -10.63 8.88
CA LEU A 54 13.31 -11.10 8.74
C LEU A 54 14.28 -10.00 9.17
N GLU A 55 15.20 -10.33 10.05
CA GLU A 55 16.31 -9.47 10.44
C GLU A 55 17.57 -9.90 9.69
N LEU A 56 18.29 -8.92 9.14
CA LEU A 56 19.57 -9.09 8.46
C LEU A 56 20.61 -8.23 9.17
N GLU A 57 21.58 -8.88 9.83
CA GLU A 57 22.61 -8.19 10.61
C GLU A 57 24.02 -8.53 10.12
N GLY A 58 24.83 -7.51 9.86
CA GLY A 58 26.16 -7.67 9.30
C GLY A 58 26.70 -6.43 8.61
N ALA A 59 28.03 -6.29 8.58
CA ALA A 59 28.69 -5.14 7.96
C ALA A 59 28.39 -4.99 6.46
N ASP A 60 28.07 -6.10 5.79
CA ASP A 60 27.76 -6.15 4.36
C ASP A 60 26.26 -6.11 4.04
N THR A 61 25.38 -6.01 5.04
CA THR A 61 23.92 -6.03 4.87
C THR A 61 23.43 -5.07 3.77
N PRO A 62 23.82 -3.77 3.72
CA PRO A 62 23.36 -2.88 2.67
C PRO A 62 23.83 -3.30 1.27
N ARG A 63 25.06 -3.81 1.13
CA ARG A 63 25.62 -4.26 -0.16
C ARG A 63 24.89 -5.50 -0.65
N PHE A 64 24.75 -6.50 0.21
CA PHE A 64 24.08 -7.76 -0.09
C PHE A 64 22.61 -7.52 -0.46
N CYS A 65 21.85 -6.83 0.38
CA CYS A 65 20.45 -6.51 0.11
C CYS A 65 20.30 -5.72 -1.19
N ASN A 66 21.20 -4.77 -1.47
CA ASN A 66 21.17 -4.02 -2.73
C ASN A 66 21.41 -4.90 -3.97
N SER A 67 22.05 -6.07 -3.83
CA SER A 67 22.24 -7.04 -4.92
C SER A 67 21.08 -8.03 -5.07
N MET A 68 20.19 -8.11 -4.08
CA MET A 68 19.09 -9.07 -4.05
C MET A 68 17.73 -8.41 -4.27
N PHE A 69 17.53 -7.21 -3.72
CA PHE A 69 16.24 -6.53 -3.73
C PHE A 69 16.14 -5.62 -4.97
N THR A 70 14.94 -5.22 -5.39
CA THR A 70 14.78 -4.38 -6.60
C THR A 70 14.97 -2.87 -6.35
N ASN A 71 14.89 -2.41 -5.10
CA ASN A 71 15.08 -1.00 -4.74
C ASN A 71 16.50 -0.72 -4.19
N ASN A 72 16.84 0.55 -4.05
CA ASN A 72 18.18 0.96 -3.60
C ASN A 72 18.28 0.89 -2.08
N ILE A 73 19.03 -0.10 -1.59
CA ILE A 73 19.31 -0.27 -0.16
C ILE A 73 20.64 0.36 0.23
N ARG A 74 21.61 0.36 -0.68
CA ARG A 74 22.99 0.83 -0.43
C ARG A 74 23.04 2.29 0.00
N ASP A 75 22.19 3.12 -0.61
CA ASP A 75 22.20 4.57 -0.40
C ASP A 75 21.18 5.03 0.67
N LEU A 76 20.56 4.08 1.39
CA LEU A 76 19.74 4.39 2.56
C LEU A 76 20.60 4.88 3.72
N SER A 77 20.00 5.73 4.54
CA SER A 77 20.53 6.13 5.84
C SER A 77 19.50 5.82 6.93
N GLU A 78 19.91 5.81 8.19
CA GLU A 78 19.05 5.44 9.33
C GLU A 78 17.72 6.19 9.35
N GLY A 79 16.61 5.50 9.61
CA GLY A 79 15.25 6.02 9.42
C GLY A 79 14.76 5.96 7.97
N GLY A 80 15.59 5.46 7.04
CA GLY A 80 15.28 5.20 5.65
C GLY A 80 14.75 3.78 5.43
N GLY A 81 13.95 3.62 4.39
CA GLY A 81 13.41 2.33 4.01
C GLY A 81 12.72 2.43 2.66
N ASN A 82 12.36 1.28 2.09
CA ASN A 82 11.62 1.22 0.85
C ASN A 82 10.94 -0.14 0.67
N HIS A 83 9.95 -0.15 -0.22
CA HIS A 83 9.28 -1.35 -0.66
C HIS A 83 10.09 -2.01 -1.79
N ASN A 84 10.19 -3.32 -1.76
CA ASN A 84 11.01 -4.11 -2.67
C ASN A 84 10.24 -5.32 -3.20
N ALA A 85 10.52 -5.68 -4.43
CA ALA A 85 10.30 -7.02 -4.94
C ALA A 85 11.61 -7.81 -4.86
N LEU A 86 11.46 -9.13 -4.79
CA LEU A 86 12.51 -10.12 -4.95
C LEU A 86 12.25 -10.88 -6.24
N THR A 87 13.27 -10.98 -7.08
CA THR A 87 13.11 -11.49 -8.44
C THR A 87 14.07 -12.63 -8.77
N ASP A 88 13.59 -13.57 -9.58
CA ASP A 88 14.42 -14.64 -10.12
C ASP A 88 15.29 -14.14 -11.29
N LYS A 89 16.13 -15.04 -11.83
CA LYS A 89 17.02 -14.72 -12.96
C LYS A 89 16.27 -14.32 -14.23
N GLN A 90 14.98 -14.67 -14.32
CA GLN A 90 14.10 -14.32 -15.43
C GLN A 90 13.35 -12.99 -15.17
N GLY A 91 13.62 -12.31 -14.05
CA GLY A 91 12.99 -11.04 -13.67
C GLY A 91 11.57 -11.19 -13.12
N ARG A 92 11.17 -12.41 -12.77
CA ARG A 92 9.84 -12.68 -12.21
C ARG A 92 9.83 -12.54 -10.70
N ILE A 93 8.74 -12.01 -10.15
CA ILE A 93 8.59 -11.83 -8.71
C ILE A 93 8.42 -13.19 -8.03
N PHE A 94 9.15 -13.42 -6.94
CA PHE A 94 8.93 -14.52 -6.01
C PHE A 94 8.69 -14.04 -4.56
N GLY A 95 8.88 -12.75 -4.29
CA GLY A 95 8.60 -12.17 -2.99
C GLY A 95 8.52 -10.65 -3.04
N MET A 96 7.94 -10.08 -2.01
CA MET A 96 7.76 -8.67 -1.75
C MET A 96 7.94 -8.38 -0.25
N LEU A 97 8.59 -7.27 0.05
CA LEU A 97 8.89 -6.86 1.42
C LEU A 97 9.06 -5.35 1.53
N ASP A 98 8.84 -4.83 2.74
CA ASP A 98 9.31 -3.51 3.15
C ASP A 98 10.62 -3.66 3.91
N ALA A 99 11.66 -2.94 3.48
CA ALA A 99 12.98 -2.94 4.11
C ALA A 99 13.21 -1.65 4.89
N TYR A 100 13.61 -1.77 6.15
CA TYR A 100 13.89 -0.67 7.07
C TYR A 100 15.34 -0.75 7.56
N LEU A 101 16.16 0.25 7.21
CA LEU A 101 17.54 0.34 7.69
C LEU A 101 17.55 0.93 9.10
N ILE A 102 17.62 0.06 10.12
CA ILE A 102 17.59 0.44 11.54
C ILE A 102 18.88 1.15 11.92
N ARG A 103 20.01 0.57 11.53
CA ARG A 103 21.35 1.14 11.60
C ARG A 103 22.19 0.56 10.47
N ARG A 104 23.40 1.07 10.25
CA ARG A 104 24.25 0.74 9.09
C ARG A 104 24.40 -0.77 8.79
N ASP A 105 24.45 -1.60 9.83
CA ASP A 105 24.66 -3.04 9.75
C ASP A 105 23.41 -3.87 10.08
N LEU A 106 22.26 -3.23 10.32
CA LEU A 106 21.02 -3.91 10.72
C LEU A 106 19.84 -3.45 9.87
N LEU A 107 19.26 -4.38 9.14
CA LEU A 107 18.06 -4.17 8.33
C LEU A 107 16.94 -5.09 8.80
N LEU A 108 15.75 -4.52 8.96
CA LEU A 108 14.53 -5.27 9.24
C LEU A 108 13.68 -5.32 7.97
N ALA A 109 13.34 -6.53 7.52
CA ALA A 109 12.51 -6.76 6.34
C ALA A 109 11.15 -7.36 6.77
N VAL A 110 10.08 -6.59 6.59
CA VAL A 110 8.71 -7.07 6.81
C VAL A 110 8.18 -7.64 5.51
N MET A 111 7.84 -8.92 5.49
CA MET A 111 7.28 -9.58 4.32
C MET A 111 5.91 -8.99 3.99
N ASP A 112 5.67 -8.66 2.73
CA ASP A 112 4.34 -8.25 2.25
C ASP A 112 3.69 -9.44 1.54
N GLY A 113 3.14 -10.34 2.35
CA GLY A 113 2.51 -11.59 1.90
C GLY A 113 3.49 -12.68 1.42
N SER A 114 4.81 -12.45 1.53
CA SER A 114 5.82 -13.44 1.17
C SER A 114 6.04 -14.46 2.28
N ASP A 115 6.36 -15.69 1.90
CA ASP A 115 6.81 -16.71 2.83
C ASP A 115 8.23 -16.39 3.30
N VAL A 116 8.38 -16.09 4.59
CA VAL A 116 9.67 -15.75 5.22
C VAL A 116 10.66 -16.92 5.15
N THR A 117 10.19 -18.17 5.15
CA THR A 117 11.04 -19.36 5.02
C THR A 117 11.59 -19.44 3.60
N GLU A 118 10.75 -19.34 2.58
CA GLU A 118 11.20 -19.36 1.17
C GLU A 118 12.17 -18.20 0.89
N VAL A 119 11.87 -17.01 1.40
CA VAL A 119 12.73 -15.83 1.25
C VAL A 119 14.07 -16.02 1.97
N SER A 120 14.06 -16.43 3.24
CA SER A 120 15.29 -16.60 4.02
C SER A 120 16.20 -17.67 3.45
N GLU A 121 15.66 -18.85 3.10
CA GLU A 121 16.42 -19.92 2.42
C GLU A 121 16.97 -19.46 1.07
N THR A 122 16.23 -18.63 0.35
CA THR A 122 16.69 -18.10 -0.93
C THR A 122 17.82 -17.11 -0.75
N LEU A 123 17.73 -16.19 0.22
CA LEU A 123 18.79 -15.24 0.52
C LEU A 123 20.05 -15.96 1.03
N ASP A 124 19.89 -16.94 1.92
CA ASP A 124 20.99 -17.73 2.49
C ASP A 124 21.86 -18.40 1.41
N ARG A 125 21.25 -18.94 0.34
CA ARG A 125 22.00 -19.50 -0.81
C ARG A 125 22.92 -18.51 -1.53
N TYR A 126 22.70 -17.21 -1.38
CA TYR A 126 23.55 -16.16 -1.95
C TYR A 126 24.53 -15.56 -0.93
N ILE A 127 24.42 -15.92 0.35
CA ILE A 127 25.40 -15.57 1.39
C ILE A 127 26.54 -16.59 1.31
N ILE A 128 27.66 -16.20 0.69
CA ILE A 128 28.82 -17.10 0.52
C ILE A 128 29.94 -16.75 1.51
N MET A 129 30.43 -15.51 1.47
CA MET A 129 31.51 -15.03 2.33
C MET A 129 31.14 -13.74 3.09
N ASP A 130 29.91 -13.29 2.91
CA ASP A 130 29.43 -12.04 3.50
C ASP A 130 29.11 -12.31 4.98
N PRO A 131 29.67 -11.53 5.93
CA PRO A 131 29.39 -11.71 7.35
C PRO A 131 28.01 -11.15 7.68
N ILE A 132 26.97 -11.87 7.27
CA ILE A 132 25.55 -11.52 7.44
C ILE A 132 24.84 -12.69 8.13
N GLU A 133 24.16 -12.38 9.22
CA GLU A 133 23.28 -13.29 9.93
C GLU A 133 21.82 -12.97 9.54
N LEU A 134 21.09 -14.01 9.12
CA LEU A 134 19.65 -13.95 8.91
C LEU A 134 18.94 -14.52 10.14
N ARG A 135 18.00 -13.76 10.71
CA ARG A 135 17.15 -14.23 11.80
C ARG A 135 15.68 -14.05 11.44
N ASP A 136 14.94 -15.16 11.40
CA ASP A 136 13.48 -15.07 11.38
C ASP A 136 13.00 -14.57 12.76
N ARG A 137 12.41 -13.38 12.76
CA ARG A 137 11.87 -12.71 13.95
C ARG A 137 10.35 -12.81 14.03
N SER A 138 9.71 -13.56 13.13
CA SER A 138 8.26 -13.65 13.01
C SER A 138 7.61 -14.07 14.32
N ASP A 139 8.18 -14.97 15.12
CA ASP A 139 7.56 -15.36 16.40
C ASP A 139 7.70 -14.30 17.51
N SER A 140 8.71 -13.43 17.40
CA SER A 140 9.00 -12.39 18.39
C SER A 140 8.43 -11.02 18.04
N LEU A 141 8.22 -10.74 16.75
CA LEU A 141 7.76 -9.47 16.22
C LEU A 141 6.48 -9.67 15.40
N GLY A 142 5.60 -8.69 15.45
CA GLY A 142 4.43 -8.64 14.56
C GLY A 142 4.13 -7.23 14.11
N VAL A 143 3.18 -7.11 13.18
CA VAL A 143 2.77 -5.85 12.59
C VAL A 143 1.34 -5.48 13.03
N LEU A 144 1.15 -4.29 13.59
CA LEU A 144 -0.15 -3.61 13.65
C LEU A 144 -0.15 -2.49 12.61
N THR A 145 -1.21 -2.36 11.82
CA THR A 145 -1.31 -1.27 10.84
C THR A 145 -2.41 -0.29 11.23
N VAL A 146 -2.12 1.00 11.13
CA VAL A 146 -3.05 2.10 11.36
C VAL A 146 -3.21 2.88 10.05
N GLN A 147 -4.38 2.79 9.43
CA GLN A 147 -4.63 3.28 8.08
C GLN A 147 -5.74 4.33 8.08
N GLY A 148 -5.54 5.43 7.35
CA GLY A 148 -6.52 6.52 7.22
C GLY A 148 -5.92 7.92 7.46
N PRO A 149 -6.64 8.98 7.04
CA PRO A 149 -6.14 10.35 7.10
C PRO A 149 -5.87 10.87 8.52
N ARG A 150 -6.48 10.27 9.56
CA ARG A 150 -6.23 10.64 10.96
C ARG A 150 -5.19 9.75 11.65
N ALA A 151 -4.54 8.83 10.94
CA ALA A 151 -3.59 7.89 11.54
C ALA A 151 -2.46 8.60 12.30
N GLU A 152 -1.95 9.72 11.77
CA GLU A 152 -0.89 10.48 12.45
C GLU A 152 -1.37 11.07 13.80
N GLU A 153 -2.60 11.61 13.84
CA GLU A 153 -3.21 12.15 15.06
C GLU A 153 -3.36 11.06 16.12
N ILE A 154 -3.84 9.88 15.70
CA ILE A 154 -3.98 8.69 16.56
C ILE A 154 -2.64 8.28 17.17
N LEU A 155 -1.58 8.18 16.35
CA LEU A 155 -0.25 7.82 16.83
C LEU A 155 0.23 8.80 17.92
N ARG A 156 0.10 10.11 17.67
CA ARG A 156 0.49 11.15 18.64
C ARG A 156 -0.30 11.03 19.95
N ALA A 157 -1.62 10.83 19.86
CA ALA A 157 -2.48 10.69 21.03
C ALA A 157 -2.19 9.41 21.83
N ALA A 158 -1.76 8.33 21.16
CA ALA A 158 -1.33 7.09 21.78
C ALA A 158 0.13 7.13 22.32
N GLY A 159 0.82 8.28 22.21
CA GLY A 159 2.21 8.43 22.66
C GLY A 159 3.24 7.73 21.75
N ILE A 160 2.83 7.33 20.54
CA ILE A 160 3.70 6.70 19.54
C ILE A 160 4.29 7.80 18.66
N PRO A 161 5.61 7.82 18.43
CA PRO A 161 6.24 8.84 17.60
C PRO A 161 5.80 8.73 16.14
N VAL A 162 5.80 9.86 15.45
CA VAL A 162 5.55 9.92 14.01
C VAL A 162 6.90 10.03 13.31
N PRO A 163 7.24 9.12 12.36
CA PRO A 163 8.50 9.19 11.64
C PRO A 163 8.66 10.51 10.87
N GLU A 164 9.79 11.18 11.06
CA GLU A 164 10.19 12.33 10.23
C GLU A 164 10.58 11.88 8.81
N ARG A 165 11.11 10.66 8.68
CA ARG A 165 11.49 10.02 7.42
C ARG A 165 10.55 8.86 7.09
N VAL A 166 11.10 7.70 6.73
CA VAL A 166 10.32 6.49 6.43
C VAL A 166 9.92 5.80 7.73
N HIS A 167 10.85 5.65 8.66
CA HIS A 167 10.58 5.01 9.94
C HIS A 167 11.32 5.68 11.10
N THR A 168 10.88 5.37 12.33
CA THR A 168 11.53 5.74 13.58
C THR A 168 11.42 4.55 14.54
N ALA A 169 12.52 4.22 15.22
CA ALA A 169 12.49 3.28 16.34
C ALA A 169 12.22 4.04 17.65
N TRP A 170 11.47 3.43 18.57
CA TRP A 170 11.28 3.89 19.95
C TRP A 170 11.25 2.71 20.92
N GLY A 171 11.10 3.00 22.22
CA GLY A 171 11.09 1.96 23.26
C GLY A 171 10.05 0.86 23.09
N GLY A 172 9.00 1.05 22.27
CA GLY A 172 7.98 0.05 21.98
C GLY A 172 8.15 -0.69 20.65
N GLY A 173 9.16 -0.35 19.84
CA GLY A 173 9.43 -1.00 18.55
C GLY A 173 9.72 -0.01 17.41
N LEU A 174 9.27 -0.33 16.21
CA LEU A 174 9.46 0.46 14.99
C LEU A 174 8.12 0.96 14.46
N VAL A 175 8.07 2.18 13.95
CA VAL A 175 6.90 2.72 13.23
C VAL A 175 7.40 3.22 11.90
N ALA A 176 6.74 2.76 10.86
CA ALA A 176 7.06 3.09 9.49
C ALA A 176 5.84 3.71 8.82
N ARG A 177 6.06 4.71 7.98
CA ARG A 177 5.06 5.18 7.03
C ARG A 177 4.78 4.06 6.03
N ALA A 178 3.56 3.55 6.03
CA ALA A 178 3.15 2.44 5.20
C ALA A 178 1.72 2.67 4.72
N ASP A 179 1.57 2.91 3.41
CA ASP A 179 0.25 3.08 2.80
C ASP A 179 -0.21 1.79 2.14
N ARG A 180 -1.08 1.07 2.85
CA ARG A 180 -1.70 -0.19 2.41
C ARG A 180 -3.06 0.05 1.74
N THR A 181 -3.58 1.28 1.75
CA THR A 181 -4.98 1.60 1.39
C THR A 181 -5.16 2.74 0.41
N GLY A 182 -4.08 3.45 0.06
CA GLY A 182 -4.08 4.73 -0.65
C GLY A 182 -4.76 5.87 0.13
N LEU A 183 -4.83 5.75 1.46
CA LEU A 183 -5.33 6.78 2.38
C LEU A 183 -4.22 7.34 3.28
N GLY A 184 -2.99 6.84 3.13
CA GLY A 184 -1.92 7.03 4.10
C GLY A 184 -2.10 6.14 5.33
N GLY A 185 -1.01 5.97 6.08
CA GLY A 185 -1.01 5.15 7.28
C GLY A 185 0.39 4.81 7.76
N PHE A 186 0.42 3.99 8.80
CA PHE A 186 1.63 3.55 9.47
C PHE A 186 1.54 2.08 9.82
N ASP A 187 2.67 1.40 9.74
CA ASP A 187 2.86 0.05 10.30
C ASP A 187 3.72 0.17 11.55
N LEU A 188 3.30 -0.51 12.61
CA LEU A 188 4.03 -0.68 13.85
C LEU A 188 4.59 -2.10 13.87
N VAL A 189 5.92 -2.23 13.84
CA VAL A 189 6.62 -3.52 14.01
C VAL A 189 7.08 -3.60 15.46
N ILE A 190 6.38 -4.40 16.26
CA ILE A 190 6.52 -4.41 17.72
C ILE A 190 6.65 -5.84 18.25
N ALA A 191 7.21 -5.98 19.45
CA ALA A 191 7.33 -7.28 20.10
C ALA A 191 5.94 -7.84 20.46
N ALA A 192 5.78 -9.16 20.36
CA ALA A 192 4.50 -9.84 20.58
C ALA A 192 3.90 -9.52 21.96
N GLU A 193 4.73 -9.36 22.98
CA GLU A 193 4.33 -8.97 24.34
C GLU A 193 3.73 -7.56 24.46
N HIS A 194 4.04 -6.65 23.52
CA HIS A 194 3.54 -5.26 23.53
C HIS A 194 2.28 -5.07 22.68
N PHE A 195 1.79 -6.10 21.99
CA PHE A 195 0.62 -6.00 21.12
C PHE A 195 -0.64 -5.51 21.82
N ALA A 196 -0.95 -6.07 22.99
CA ALA A 196 -2.16 -5.72 23.75
C ALA A 196 -2.14 -4.26 24.21
N GLU A 197 -0.97 -3.79 24.68
CA GLU A 197 -0.75 -2.41 25.09
C GLU A 197 -0.91 -1.44 23.92
N ALA A 198 -0.24 -1.72 22.80
CA ALA A 198 -0.31 -0.87 21.60
C ALA A 198 -1.73 -0.82 21.02
N TRP A 199 -2.43 -1.96 20.94
CA TRP A 199 -3.82 -2.02 20.50
C TRP A 199 -4.74 -1.19 21.40
N ALA A 200 -4.62 -1.35 22.72
CA ALA A 200 -5.42 -0.59 23.69
C ALA A 200 -5.15 0.92 23.58
N ALA A 201 -3.89 1.34 23.47
CA ALA A 201 -3.52 2.75 23.35
C ALA A 201 -4.08 3.38 22.06
N LEU A 202 -3.94 2.70 20.93
CA LEU A 202 -4.42 3.17 19.62
C LEU A 202 -5.95 3.24 19.56
N THR A 203 -6.64 2.24 20.09
CA THR A 203 -8.12 2.24 20.15
C THR A 203 -8.65 3.29 21.11
N ALA A 204 -8.01 3.49 22.28
CA ALA A 204 -8.34 4.57 23.20
C ALA A 204 -8.09 5.97 22.59
N ALA A 205 -7.10 6.10 21.72
CA ALA A 205 -6.83 7.32 20.94
C ALA A 205 -7.86 7.57 19.82
N GLY A 206 -8.72 6.60 19.50
CA GLY A 206 -9.79 6.74 18.52
C GLY A 206 -9.61 5.94 17.23
N ALA A 207 -8.63 5.04 17.15
CA ALA A 207 -8.55 4.08 16.04
C ALA A 207 -9.74 3.11 16.10
N THR A 208 -10.42 2.93 14.97
CA THR A 208 -11.52 1.96 14.88
C THR A 208 -10.97 0.58 14.54
N ALA A 209 -11.28 -0.44 15.33
CA ALA A 209 -10.93 -1.82 15.00
C ALA A 209 -11.56 -2.22 13.65
N ALA A 210 -10.75 -2.76 12.75
CA ALA A 210 -11.18 -3.25 11.46
C ALA A 210 -10.47 -4.56 11.12
N GLY A 211 -11.09 -5.37 10.27
CA GLY A 211 -10.50 -6.60 9.79
C GLY A 211 -9.83 -6.45 8.43
N THR A 212 -9.23 -7.55 7.98
CA THR A 212 -8.52 -7.59 6.70
C THR A 212 -9.42 -7.39 5.49
N ASP A 213 -10.73 -7.63 5.58
CA ASP A 213 -11.66 -7.41 4.47
C ASP A 213 -11.79 -5.91 4.14
N ALA A 214 -11.77 -5.03 5.14
CA ALA A 214 -11.76 -3.59 4.94
C ALA A 214 -10.45 -3.11 4.30
N LEU A 215 -9.33 -3.68 4.76
CA LEU A 215 -8.01 -3.45 4.17
C LEU A 215 -7.97 -3.89 2.70
N ASP A 216 -8.43 -5.11 2.41
CA ASP A 216 -8.54 -5.67 1.06
C ASP A 216 -9.43 -4.81 0.17
N ALA A 217 -10.61 -4.39 0.66
CA ALA A 217 -11.51 -3.55 -0.11
C ALA A 217 -10.90 -2.21 -0.51
N LEU A 218 -10.18 -1.55 0.41
CA LEU A 218 -9.53 -0.26 0.13
C LEU A 218 -8.38 -0.40 -0.87
N ARG A 219 -7.52 -1.41 -0.72
CA ARG A 219 -6.44 -1.65 -1.71
C ARG A 219 -7.00 -1.99 -3.09
N ILE A 220 -8.10 -2.74 -3.19
CA ILE A 220 -8.75 -3.11 -4.45
C ILE A 220 -9.29 -1.86 -5.14
N LEU A 221 -9.99 -1.00 -4.38
CA LEU A 221 -10.45 0.29 -4.90
C LEU A 221 -9.31 1.19 -5.39
N ARG A 222 -8.10 1.05 -4.81
CA ARG A 222 -6.92 1.79 -5.25
C ARG A 222 -6.12 1.11 -6.37
N GLY A 223 -6.42 -0.13 -6.70
CA GLY A 223 -5.62 -0.90 -7.64
C GLY A 223 -4.25 -1.29 -7.11
N LEU A 224 -4.13 -1.47 -5.79
CA LEU A 224 -2.92 -1.96 -5.15
C LEU A 224 -2.97 -3.50 -5.09
N PRO A 225 -2.08 -4.21 -5.81
CA PRO A 225 -2.04 -5.67 -5.80
C PRO A 225 -1.41 -6.17 -4.50
N ARG A 226 -1.80 -7.36 -4.06
CA ARG A 226 -1.21 -8.08 -2.92
C ARG A 226 -0.51 -9.35 -3.38
N TRP A 227 0.71 -9.60 -2.93
CA TRP A 227 1.38 -10.89 -3.13
C TRP A 227 0.88 -11.95 -2.13
N PRO A 228 0.75 -13.23 -2.53
CA PRO A 228 0.77 -13.75 -3.90
C PRO A 228 -0.59 -13.61 -4.62
N GLN A 229 -1.65 -13.18 -3.91
CA GLN A 229 -3.05 -13.20 -4.37
C GLN A 229 -3.29 -12.61 -5.76
N ASP A 230 -2.74 -11.43 -6.04
CA ASP A 230 -2.97 -10.67 -7.28
C ASP A 230 -1.86 -10.85 -8.33
N MET A 231 -0.98 -11.83 -8.12
CA MET A 231 0.19 -12.06 -8.98
C MET A 231 0.17 -13.49 -9.53
N PRO A 232 -0.63 -13.76 -10.57
CA PRO A 232 -0.69 -15.10 -11.16
C PRO A 232 0.67 -15.50 -11.73
N GLU A 233 1.13 -16.72 -11.42
CA GLU A 233 2.28 -17.41 -12.01
C GLU A 233 3.57 -16.57 -12.15
N ARG A 234 4.02 -15.96 -11.03
CA ARG A 234 5.27 -15.16 -10.97
C ARG A 234 5.27 -14.03 -12.01
N ALA A 235 4.34 -13.10 -11.85
CA ALA A 235 4.17 -11.92 -12.70
C ALA A 235 5.41 -11.00 -12.69
N PHE A 236 5.49 -10.12 -13.70
CA PHE A 236 6.49 -9.06 -13.73
C PHE A 236 6.00 -7.80 -13.00
N ILE A 237 6.93 -7.07 -12.41
CA ILE A 237 6.69 -5.77 -11.75
C ILE A 237 5.87 -4.81 -12.62
N HIS A 238 6.17 -4.77 -13.93
CA HIS A 238 5.51 -3.89 -14.90
C HIS A 238 4.06 -4.26 -15.16
N GLU A 239 3.71 -5.54 -15.09
CA GLU A 239 2.33 -6.01 -15.30
C GLU A 239 1.42 -5.58 -14.15
N LEU A 240 1.99 -5.22 -13.00
CA LEU A 240 1.25 -4.92 -11.78
C LEU A 240 1.12 -3.43 -11.50
N GLY A 241 1.74 -2.57 -12.32
CA GLY A 241 1.71 -1.12 -12.14
C GLY A 241 2.46 -0.62 -10.90
N ILE A 242 3.29 -1.45 -10.26
CA ILE A 242 4.01 -1.12 -9.02
C ILE A 242 5.47 -0.70 -9.24
N ARG A 243 5.91 -0.52 -10.49
CA ARG A 243 7.32 -0.30 -10.84
C ARG A 243 8.00 0.80 -10.02
N GLU A 244 7.33 1.94 -9.86
CA GLU A 244 7.88 3.12 -9.16
C GLU A 244 7.91 2.91 -7.64
N ARG A 245 7.04 2.03 -7.13
CA ARG A 245 6.97 1.69 -5.70
C ARG A 245 8.07 0.71 -5.30
N VAL A 246 8.40 -0.26 -6.15
CA VAL A 246 9.30 -1.38 -5.77
C VAL A 246 10.68 -1.37 -6.43
N CYS A 247 10.88 -0.66 -7.53
CA CYS A 247 12.09 -0.79 -8.33
C CYS A 247 12.82 0.55 -8.48
N ASN A 248 14.14 0.53 -8.26
CA ASN A 248 15.00 1.64 -8.62
C ASN A 248 15.84 1.26 -9.85
N PHE A 249 15.49 1.84 -11.00
CA PHE A 249 16.13 1.56 -12.29
C PHE A 249 17.51 2.22 -12.45
N ASN A 250 17.89 3.12 -11.53
CA ASN A 250 19.15 3.85 -11.54
C ASN A 250 20.18 3.28 -10.53
N LYS A 251 19.89 2.13 -9.92
CA LYS A 251 20.81 1.47 -8.97
C LYS A 251 21.70 0.43 -9.66
N GLY A 252 22.67 -0.10 -8.91
CA GLY A 252 23.54 -1.19 -9.37
C GLY A 252 22.82 -2.53 -9.64
N CYS A 253 23.60 -3.56 -9.98
CA CYS A 253 23.07 -4.87 -10.38
C CYS A 253 22.29 -5.57 -9.27
N TYR A 254 21.20 -6.24 -9.67
CA TYR A 254 20.45 -7.19 -8.85
C TYR A 254 19.91 -8.34 -9.71
N ILE A 255 19.48 -9.44 -9.08
CA ILE A 255 19.01 -10.63 -9.80
C ILE A 255 17.78 -10.31 -10.65
N GLY A 256 17.85 -10.61 -11.95
CA GLY A 256 16.74 -10.36 -12.89
C GLY A 256 16.67 -8.93 -13.45
N GLN A 257 17.57 -8.04 -13.05
CA GLN A 257 17.58 -6.63 -13.48
C GLN A 257 17.59 -6.46 -15.00
N GLU A 258 18.38 -7.25 -15.74
CA GLU A 258 18.50 -7.09 -17.19
C GLU A 258 17.14 -7.20 -17.89
N ILE A 259 16.33 -8.20 -17.50
CA ILE A 259 14.99 -8.40 -18.06
C ILE A 259 14.06 -7.27 -17.64
N ILE A 260 14.11 -6.85 -16.38
CA ILE A 260 13.28 -5.77 -15.84
C ILE A 260 13.60 -4.44 -16.55
N ASN A 261 14.87 -4.06 -16.67
CA ASN A 261 15.29 -2.84 -17.36
C ASN A 261 14.94 -2.88 -18.86
N ARG A 262 15.06 -4.05 -19.50
CA ARG A 262 14.65 -4.22 -20.90
C ARG A 262 13.15 -3.99 -21.06
N MET A 263 12.33 -4.52 -20.16
CA MET A 263 10.89 -4.30 -20.17
C MET A 263 10.53 -2.83 -19.96
N ASP A 264 11.20 -2.14 -19.03
CA ASP A 264 11.00 -0.71 -18.78
C ASP A 264 11.32 0.12 -20.03
N THR A 265 12.46 -0.16 -20.69
CA THR A 265 12.88 0.52 -21.92
C THR A 265 11.93 0.26 -23.09
N MET A 266 11.46 -0.98 -23.24
CA MET A 266 10.59 -1.35 -24.35
C MET A 266 9.14 -0.86 -24.17
N GLY A 267 8.71 -0.59 -22.93
CA GLY A 267 7.38 -0.06 -22.60
C GLY A 267 6.20 -0.98 -22.99
N LYS A 268 6.46 -2.24 -23.34
CA LYS A 268 5.46 -3.18 -23.84
C LYS A 268 5.24 -4.29 -22.82
N VAL A 269 4.19 -4.15 -22.01
CA VAL A 269 3.63 -5.27 -21.24
C VAL A 269 2.43 -5.87 -21.96
N ASN A 270 2.39 -7.20 -22.02
CA ASN A 270 1.28 -7.93 -22.65
C ASN A 270 0.07 -8.02 -21.73
N LYS A 271 0.29 -7.92 -20.42
CA LYS A 271 -0.75 -7.93 -19.39
C LYS A 271 -0.61 -6.72 -18.47
N ARG A 272 -1.70 -6.34 -17.82
CA ARG A 272 -1.75 -5.27 -16.82
C ARG A 272 -2.78 -5.58 -15.74
N LEU A 273 -2.48 -5.20 -14.51
CA LEU A 273 -3.45 -5.12 -13.43
C LEU A 273 -4.56 -4.15 -13.85
N THR A 274 -5.78 -4.64 -13.84
CA THR A 274 -6.96 -3.94 -14.34
C THR A 274 -8.07 -4.06 -13.31
N ALA A 275 -8.77 -2.96 -13.06
CA ALA A 275 -9.99 -2.98 -12.26
C ALA A 275 -11.22 -3.11 -13.15
N LEU A 276 -12.22 -3.86 -12.66
CA LEU A 276 -13.53 -3.98 -13.27
C LEU A 276 -14.61 -3.57 -12.27
N VAL A 277 -15.70 -2.99 -12.77
CA VAL A 277 -16.93 -2.76 -12.02
C VAL A 277 -18.04 -3.61 -12.63
N SER A 278 -18.77 -4.32 -11.78
CA SER A 278 -19.86 -5.22 -12.18
C SER A 278 -20.90 -5.35 -11.06
N ASP A 279 -21.99 -6.08 -11.36
CA ASP A 279 -22.98 -6.48 -10.35
C ASP A 279 -22.54 -7.71 -9.56
N GLU A 280 -21.67 -8.54 -10.15
CA GLU A 280 -21.16 -9.77 -9.55
C GLU A 280 -19.75 -10.06 -10.06
N ALA A 281 -18.90 -10.61 -9.18
CA ALA A 281 -17.57 -11.10 -9.50
C ALA A 281 -17.15 -12.15 -8.46
N ALA A 282 -16.28 -13.07 -8.88
CA ALA A 282 -15.66 -14.06 -8.01
C ALA A 282 -14.15 -14.14 -8.31
N PRO A 283 -13.28 -14.26 -7.28
CA PRO A 283 -11.88 -14.64 -7.51
C PRO A 283 -11.79 -15.95 -8.31
N GLY A 284 -10.84 -16.03 -9.23
CA GLY A 284 -10.68 -17.15 -10.16
C GLY A 284 -11.56 -17.09 -11.41
N ALA A 285 -12.55 -16.20 -11.47
CA ALA A 285 -13.41 -16.07 -12.65
C ALA A 285 -12.63 -15.56 -13.87
N GLU A 286 -12.88 -16.18 -15.03
CA GLU A 286 -12.32 -15.74 -16.30
C GLU A 286 -12.98 -14.43 -16.76
N VAL A 287 -12.18 -13.56 -17.37
CA VAL A 287 -12.65 -12.34 -18.02
C VAL A 287 -12.55 -12.54 -19.52
N LEU A 288 -13.63 -12.27 -20.23
CA LEU A 288 -13.78 -12.47 -21.67
C LEU A 288 -13.97 -11.16 -22.41
N ARG A 289 -13.45 -11.12 -23.64
CA ARG A 289 -13.79 -10.11 -24.65
C ARG A 289 -14.30 -10.84 -25.89
N GLY A 290 -15.62 -10.87 -26.06
CA GLY A 290 -16.27 -11.80 -26.97
C GLY A 290 -16.00 -13.24 -26.52
N GLU A 291 -15.56 -14.11 -27.42
CA GLU A 291 -15.28 -15.52 -27.09
C GLU A 291 -13.88 -15.76 -26.48
N LYS A 292 -13.04 -14.72 -26.40
CA LYS A 292 -11.64 -14.86 -25.96
C LYS A 292 -11.47 -14.58 -24.47
N VAL A 293 -10.84 -15.50 -23.74
CA VAL A 293 -10.37 -15.26 -22.37
C VAL A 293 -9.18 -14.29 -22.40
N VAL A 294 -9.37 -13.13 -21.80
CA VAL A 294 -8.37 -12.06 -21.71
C VAL A 294 -7.71 -11.96 -20.34
N GLY A 295 -8.16 -12.69 -19.33
CA GLY A 295 -7.47 -12.80 -18.04
C GLY A 295 -8.37 -13.38 -16.96
N VAL A 296 -8.00 -13.18 -15.70
CA VAL A 296 -8.67 -13.78 -14.54
C VAL A 296 -8.79 -12.74 -13.42
N ILE A 297 -9.91 -12.76 -12.70
CA ILE A 297 -10.13 -11.96 -11.50
C ILE A 297 -9.35 -12.56 -10.34
N THR A 298 -8.56 -11.75 -9.65
CA THR A 298 -7.75 -12.19 -8.52
C THR A 298 -8.32 -11.77 -7.17
N SER A 299 -8.93 -10.57 -7.10
CA SER A 299 -9.51 -10.03 -5.87
C SER A 299 -10.83 -9.31 -6.15
N VAL A 300 -11.74 -9.34 -5.17
CA VAL A 300 -13.08 -8.74 -5.27
C VAL A 300 -13.44 -8.03 -3.96
N ALA A 301 -14.03 -6.85 -4.08
CA ALA A 301 -14.58 -6.05 -2.98
C ALA A 301 -16.04 -5.69 -3.27
N ARG A 302 -16.91 -5.82 -2.26
CA ARG A 302 -18.33 -5.42 -2.31
C ARG A 302 -18.55 -4.21 -1.42
N VAL A 303 -18.39 -3.02 -1.98
CA VAL A 303 -18.35 -1.74 -1.24
C VAL A 303 -19.02 -0.63 -2.04
N ASP A 304 -19.55 0.37 -1.34
CA ASP A 304 -20.30 1.48 -1.92
C ASP A 304 -21.49 1.01 -2.80
N GLY A 305 -22.09 -0.14 -2.44
CA GLY A 305 -23.24 -0.73 -3.15
C GLY A 305 -22.92 -1.33 -4.53
N ARG A 306 -21.64 -1.61 -4.83
CA ARG A 306 -21.20 -2.20 -6.10
C ARG A 306 -20.13 -3.26 -5.89
N VAL A 307 -19.90 -4.07 -6.92
CA VAL A 307 -18.78 -5.02 -6.96
C VAL A 307 -17.64 -4.39 -7.75
N VAL A 308 -16.47 -4.30 -7.10
CA VAL A 308 -15.22 -3.89 -7.72
C VAL A 308 -14.28 -5.06 -7.65
N SER A 309 -13.67 -5.43 -8.77
CA SER A 309 -12.68 -6.50 -8.83
C SER A 309 -11.40 -6.01 -9.49
N ILE A 310 -10.30 -6.68 -9.19
CA ILE A 310 -9.04 -6.51 -9.90
C ILE A 310 -8.56 -7.86 -10.43
N GLY A 311 -7.80 -7.80 -11.51
CA GLY A 311 -7.17 -8.97 -12.13
C GLY A 311 -6.10 -8.56 -13.12
N VAL A 312 -5.22 -9.50 -13.48
CA VAL A 312 -4.18 -9.27 -14.48
C VAL A 312 -4.71 -9.66 -15.86
N LEU A 313 -5.07 -8.66 -16.66
CA LEU A 313 -5.69 -8.84 -17.97
C LEU A 313 -4.70 -8.55 -19.10
N ARG A 314 -4.82 -9.26 -20.21
CA ARG A 314 -4.13 -8.98 -21.46
C ARG A 314 -4.48 -7.59 -21.95
N LYS A 315 -3.55 -6.91 -22.61
CA LYS A 315 -3.76 -5.58 -23.20
C LYS A 315 -4.96 -5.54 -24.16
N GLU A 316 -5.22 -6.65 -24.85
CA GLU A 316 -6.37 -6.84 -25.73
C GLU A 316 -7.73 -6.81 -25.01
N ALA A 317 -7.77 -6.83 -23.68
CA ALA A 317 -9.02 -6.67 -22.92
C ALA A 317 -9.72 -5.33 -23.19
N GLY A 318 -8.97 -4.26 -23.49
CA GLY A 318 -9.52 -2.92 -23.70
C GLY A 318 -9.11 -1.92 -22.62
N GLU A 319 -9.47 -0.66 -22.83
CA GLU A 319 -9.11 0.48 -21.98
C GLU A 319 -10.26 0.84 -21.02
N PRO A 320 -10.02 1.70 -20.00
CA PRO A 320 -11.10 2.20 -19.14
C PRO A 320 -12.32 2.71 -19.92
N GLY A 321 -13.50 2.19 -19.57
CA GLY A 321 -14.77 2.44 -20.26
C GLY A 321 -15.22 1.31 -21.19
N ASP A 322 -14.31 0.43 -21.63
CA ASP A 322 -14.66 -0.72 -22.46
C ASP A 322 -15.44 -1.78 -21.67
N ALA A 323 -16.35 -2.47 -22.37
CA ALA A 323 -17.12 -3.58 -21.82
C ALA A 323 -16.40 -4.93 -21.98
N VAL A 324 -16.50 -5.76 -20.95
CA VAL A 324 -16.02 -7.15 -20.91
C VAL A 324 -17.04 -8.01 -20.17
N GLU A 325 -16.87 -9.33 -20.21
CA GLU A 325 -17.75 -10.27 -19.53
C GLU A 325 -16.96 -11.07 -18.50
N ILE A 326 -17.53 -11.29 -17.32
CA ILE A 326 -16.97 -12.14 -16.27
C ILE A 326 -17.73 -13.45 -16.31
N LYS A 327 -17.03 -14.57 -16.50
CA LYS A 327 -17.62 -15.90 -16.49
C LYS A 327 -17.65 -16.44 -15.06
N ILE A 328 -18.84 -16.58 -14.52
CA ILE A 328 -19.10 -17.18 -13.20
C ILE A 328 -19.93 -18.43 -13.44
N ASP A 329 -19.32 -19.60 -13.24
CA ASP A 329 -19.88 -20.88 -13.64
C ASP A 329 -20.26 -20.87 -15.15
N GLU A 330 -21.54 -21.05 -15.47
CA GLU A 330 -22.09 -20.99 -16.84
C GLU A 330 -22.69 -19.62 -17.20
N ARG A 331 -22.61 -18.63 -16.30
CA ARG A 331 -23.19 -17.29 -16.50
C ARG A 331 -22.13 -16.29 -16.96
N LEU A 332 -22.53 -15.40 -17.86
CA LEU A 332 -21.75 -14.23 -18.24
C LEU A 332 -22.33 -12.99 -17.55
N VAL A 333 -21.49 -12.31 -16.77
CA VAL A 333 -21.84 -11.07 -16.07
C VAL A 333 -21.15 -9.91 -16.78
N SER A 334 -21.93 -8.93 -17.24
CA SER A 334 -21.35 -7.72 -17.84
C SER A 334 -20.53 -6.94 -16.83
N ALA A 335 -19.36 -6.48 -17.27
CA ALA A 335 -18.46 -5.66 -16.49
C ALA A 335 -17.86 -4.53 -17.33
N THR A 336 -17.44 -3.46 -16.67
CA THR A 336 -16.76 -2.34 -17.32
C THR A 336 -15.37 -2.17 -16.77
N ILE A 337 -14.39 -2.00 -17.66
CA ILE A 337 -13.02 -1.69 -17.26
C ILE A 337 -13.00 -0.31 -16.61
N SER A 338 -12.47 -0.23 -15.39
CA SER A 338 -12.39 1.00 -14.60
C SER A 338 -10.97 1.57 -14.63
N PRO A 339 -10.79 2.91 -14.61
CA PRO A 339 -9.48 3.47 -14.33
C PRO A 339 -9.06 3.12 -12.90
N LEU A 340 -7.74 3.11 -12.66
CA LEU A 340 -7.15 2.98 -11.34
C LEU A 340 -6.58 4.34 -10.90
N PRO A 341 -6.86 4.81 -9.67
CA PRO A 341 -7.77 4.22 -8.68
C PRO A 341 -9.24 4.30 -9.13
N VAL A 342 -10.06 3.35 -8.67
CA VAL A 342 -11.48 3.22 -9.04
C VAL A 342 -12.27 4.42 -8.53
N PRO A 343 -12.92 5.22 -9.41
CA PRO A 343 -13.71 6.37 -8.99
C PRO A 343 -14.84 5.93 -8.07
N ARG A 344 -15.13 6.70 -7.01
CA ARG A 344 -16.30 6.42 -6.15
C ARG A 344 -17.57 6.47 -6.99
N ALA A 345 -18.53 5.60 -6.66
CA ALA A 345 -19.85 5.71 -7.26
C ALA A 345 -20.36 7.13 -7.00
N ALA A 346 -20.84 7.83 -8.04
CA ALA A 346 -21.49 9.11 -7.85
C ALA A 346 -22.63 8.88 -6.86
N GLY A 347 -22.51 9.46 -5.66
CA GLY A 347 -23.52 9.30 -4.64
C GLY A 347 -24.87 9.68 -5.25
N ARG A 348 -25.85 8.78 -5.19
CA ARG A 348 -27.23 9.17 -5.44
C ARG A 348 -27.53 10.22 -4.37
N ALA A 349 -27.51 11.50 -4.74
CA ALA A 349 -27.85 12.57 -3.83
C ALA A 349 -29.16 12.16 -3.13
N PRO A 350 -29.25 12.26 -1.79
CA PRO A 350 -30.49 11.93 -1.10
C PRO A 350 -31.58 12.74 -1.80
N LYS A 351 -32.60 12.05 -2.34
CA LYS A 351 -33.74 12.71 -2.97
C LYS A 351 -34.27 13.65 -1.90
N ARG A 352 -34.00 14.95 -2.03
CA ARG A 352 -34.69 15.97 -1.25
C ARG A 352 -36.15 15.74 -1.54
N ARG A 353 -36.86 15.14 -0.58
CA ARG A 353 -38.31 15.10 -0.59
C ARG A 353 -38.72 16.54 -0.38
N VAL A 354 -38.89 17.27 -1.48
CA VAL A 354 -39.56 18.56 -1.46
C VAL A 354 -40.99 18.23 -1.08
N VAL A 355 -41.26 18.28 0.23
CA VAL A 355 -42.61 18.34 0.73
C VAL A 355 -43.10 19.72 0.31
N TRP A 356 -43.87 19.77 -0.78
CA TRP A 356 -44.72 20.92 -1.05
C TRP A 356 -45.75 20.96 0.07
N GLY A 357 -45.45 21.72 1.12
CA GLY A 357 -46.45 22.16 2.07
C GLY A 357 -47.37 23.12 1.37
N CYS A 358 -48.56 22.67 1.00
CA CYS A 358 -49.68 23.56 0.73
C CYS A 358 -50.00 24.31 2.03
N VAL A 359 -49.52 25.54 2.16
CA VAL A 359 -50.04 26.49 3.13
C VAL A 359 -50.86 27.50 2.33
N GLY A 360 -52.17 27.33 2.40
CA GLY A 360 -53.12 28.31 1.91
C GLY A 360 -53.14 29.55 2.81
N GLY A 361 -53.21 30.70 2.16
CA GLY A 361 -53.94 31.88 2.62
C GLY A 361 -53.38 32.65 3.82
N ALA A 362 -52.79 33.83 3.54
CA ALA A 362 -53.38 35.10 3.96
C ALA A 362 -52.60 36.28 3.35
N THR A 363 -53.35 37.15 2.70
CA THR A 363 -52.96 38.45 2.16
C THR A 363 -52.78 39.49 3.27
N SER A 364 -51.71 40.28 3.23
CA SER A 364 -51.80 41.74 3.48
C SER A 364 -50.53 42.46 2.99
N ALA A 365 -50.75 43.60 2.33
CA ALA A 365 -49.78 44.44 1.63
C ALA A 365 -49.05 45.46 2.53
N ALA A 366 -47.84 45.86 2.15
CA ALA A 366 -47.24 47.20 2.34
C ALA A 366 -45.96 47.36 1.45
N PRO A 367 -45.53 48.60 1.11
CA PRO A 367 -44.98 48.97 -0.21
C PRO A 367 -43.43 49.09 -0.29
N PRO A 368 -42.82 49.36 -1.48
CA PRO A 368 -41.37 49.36 -1.67
C PRO A 368 -40.74 50.76 -1.45
N PRO A 369 -39.42 50.85 -1.29
CA PRO A 369 -38.69 52.07 -1.62
C PRO A 369 -38.05 51.98 -3.01
N GLU A 370 -38.20 53.07 -3.75
CA GLU A 370 -37.60 53.38 -5.04
C GLU A 370 -36.14 53.82 -4.91
N GLY A 371 -35.39 53.62 -6.01
CA GLY A 371 -34.26 54.46 -6.45
C GLY A 371 -32.89 54.11 -5.87
N SER A 372 -31.77 54.23 -6.58
CA SER A 372 -31.50 54.67 -7.96
C SER A 372 -29.98 54.55 -8.23
N ILE A 373 -29.61 54.18 -9.47
CA ILE A 373 -28.47 54.71 -10.27
C ILE A 373 -27.00 54.37 -9.89
N GLY A 374 -26.28 53.92 -10.92
CA GLY A 374 -24.86 54.21 -11.19
C GLY A 374 -23.87 53.16 -10.68
N GLY A 375 -22.90 52.65 -11.42
CA GLY A 375 -22.35 53.00 -12.72
C GLY A 375 -21.27 51.97 -13.10
N ARG A 376 -20.89 51.99 -14.38
CA ARG A 376 -19.81 51.21 -14.99
C ARG A 376 -18.49 51.43 -14.24
N ASP A 377 -17.63 50.41 -14.16
CA ASP A 377 -16.40 50.48 -14.95
C ASP A 377 -15.72 49.12 -15.19
N ARG A 378 -15.18 49.00 -16.41
CA ARG A 378 -14.31 47.92 -16.87
C ARG A 378 -12.88 48.30 -16.52
N ARG A 379 -12.05 47.34 -16.09
CA ARG A 379 -10.67 47.23 -16.59
C ARG A 379 -10.03 45.89 -16.23
N SER A 380 -9.79 45.15 -17.29
CA SER A 380 -8.84 44.06 -17.45
C SER A 380 -7.39 44.55 -17.29
N THR A 381 -6.55 43.78 -16.61
CA THR A 381 -5.11 43.80 -16.88
C THR A 381 -4.55 42.39 -16.83
N VAL A 382 -4.15 41.92 -18.00
CA VAL A 382 -3.38 40.71 -18.27
C VAL A 382 -1.91 41.06 -18.08
N VAL A 383 -1.13 40.27 -17.34
CA VAL A 383 0.33 40.25 -17.43
C VAL A 383 0.79 38.79 -17.44
N ARG A 384 1.51 38.41 -18.50
CA ARG A 384 2.27 37.16 -18.66
C ARG A 384 3.78 37.47 -18.69
N PRO A 385 4.66 36.48 -18.47
CA PRO A 385 6.01 36.64 -17.92
C PRO A 385 7.12 36.60 -18.99
N PRO A 386 8.39 36.84 -18.62
CA PRO A 386 9.56 36.22 -19.26
C PRO A 386 10.11 35.10 -18.35
N GLY A 387 10.74 34.02 -18.80
CA GLY A 387 11.57 33.82 -19.99
C GLY A 387 12.85 33.12 -19.52
N ALA A 388 13.23 32.04 -20.19
CA ALA A 388 14.13 30.97 -19.75
C ALA A 388 15.65 31.19 -20.01
N ALA A 389 16.43 30.16 -19.62
CA ALA A 389 17.80 29.77 -20.02
C ALA A 389 18.95 30.32 -19.13
N ALA A 390 20.07 29.63 -18.85
CA ALA A 390 20.69 28.41 -19.40
C ALA A 390 21.70 27.77 -18.40
N ASP A 391 21.96 26.48 -18.56
CA ASP A 391 23.14 25.69 -18.11
C ASP A 391 24.27 25.80 -19.17
N PRO A 392 25.57 25.78 -18.80
CA PRO A 392 26.37 24.57 -19.11
C PRO A 392 27.54 24.22 -18.15
N ARG A 393 27.63 22.92 -17.80
CA ARG A 393 28.80 21.98 -17.88
C ARG A 393 30.08 22.16 -17.03
N ALA A 394 30.25 21.19 -16.11
CA ALA A 394 31.38 20.22 -15.91
C ALA A 394 32.84 20.64 -15.48
N PRO A 395 33.63 19.70 -14.85
CA PRO A 395 34.50 19.95 -13.68
C PRO A 395 36.02 19.79 -13.92
N PRO A 396 36.86 19.81 -12.86
CA PRO A 396 37.87 18.76 -12.74
C PRO A 396 38.23 18.22 -11.32
N ALA A 397 38.46 16.91 -11.29
CA ALA A 397 39.59 16.14 -10.72
C ALA A 397 40.03 16.21 -9.22
N SER A 398 39.88 15.03 -8.57
CA SER A 398 40.85 14.24 -7.78
C SER A 398 41.71 14.86 -6.66
N ARG A 399 41.66 14.23 -5.47
CA ARG A 399 42.80 13.55 -4.79
C ARG A 399 42.40 13.00 -3.41
N SER A 400 42.68 11.70 -3.21
CA SER A 400 42.91 11.04 -1.92
C SER A 400 44.41 11.15 -1.58
N PRO A 401 44.86 11.05 -0.30
CA PRO A 401 44.92 9.77 0.41
C PRO A 401 44.69 9.79 1.94
N ALA A 402 44.52 8.57 2.50
CA ALA A 402 44.32 8.17 3.89
C ALA A 402 45.59 8.33 4.80
N PRO A 403 45.76 7.65 5.97
CA PRO A 403 44.85 7.09 7.00
C PRO A 403 45.26 7.49 8.44
N ARG A 404 44.48 7.12 9.47
CA ARG A 404 44.80 6.88 10.92
C ARG A 404 43.45 6.73 11.65
N GLY A 405 43.18 5.87 12.63
CA GLY A 405 43.96 4.95 13.44
C GLY A 405 43.32 4.86 14.84
N ARG A 406 42.72 3.69 15.15
CA ARG A 406 42.56 3.04 16.48
C ARG A 406 41.63 3.57 17.60
N GLN A 407 40.98 2.57 18.22
CA GLN A 407 40.47 2.42 19.61
C GLN A 407 39.22 3.26 19.94
N GLY A 408 38.12 2.75 20.50
CA GLY A 408 37.84 1.53 21.25
C GLY A 408 36.98 1.95 22.46
N ARG A 409 35.80 1.35 22.68
CA ARG A 409 35.10 1.28 23.98
C ARG A 409 33.75 0.58 23.84
N SER A 410 33.67 -0.59 24.46
CA SER A 410 32.46 -1.32 24.84
C SER A 410 31.88 -0.75 26.13
N LEU A 411 30.55 -0.66 26.24
CA LEU A 411 29.78 -0.60 27.49
C LEU A 411 28.38 -1.25 27.29
N PRO A 412 27.74 -1.76 28.34
CA PRO A 412 26.85 -2.94 28.29
C PRO A 412 25.35 -2.60 28.26
N ILE A 413 24.55 -3.60 27.89
CA ILE A 413 23.11 -3.76 28.22
C ILE A 413 23.01 -4.69 29.41
#